data_AF-A0A961PBT9-F1
#
_entry.id   AF-A0A961PBT9-F1
#
_cell.length_a   1.000
_cell.length_b   1.000
_cell.length_c   1.000
_cell.angle_alpha   90.00
_cell.angle_beta   90.00
_cell.angle_gamma   90.00
#
_symmetry.space_group_name_H-M   'P 1'
#
loop_
_entity.id
_entity.type
_entity.pdbx_description
1 polymer ?
#
loop_
_entity_poly.entity_id
_entity_poly.type
_entity_poly.pdbx_seq_one_letter_code
_entity_poly.pdbx_strand_id
1 'polypeptide(L)' 'IGLEPAIALALGANIGTCVTAVLAALGKPRAAVRAALVHVLFNVAGVVIWIFFVDDLAALARLFGSAVG' A
#
# COMPACT_ATOMS: atom_id res chain seq x y z
N ILE A 1 9.69 3.22 16.39
CA ILE A 1 8.28 3.15 15.93
C ILE A 1 7.70 1.83 16.39
N GLY A 2 6.46 1.81 16.90
CA GLY A 2 5.74 0.55 17.15
C GLY A 2 5.37 -0.15 15.85
N LEU A 3 4.93 -1.41 15.92
CA LEU A 3 4.59 -2.21 14.75
C LEU A 3 3.31 -1.70 14.06
N GLU A 4 2.30 -1.33 14.83
CA GLU A 4 1.03 -0.81 14.31
C GLU A 4 1.24 0.53 13.54
N PRO A 5 1.96 1.55 14.09
CA PRO A 5 2.33 2.74 13.33
C PRO A 5 3.19 2.45 12.09
N ALA A 6 4.07 1.44 12.16
CA ALA A 6 4.92 1.06 11.03
C ALA A 6 4.11 0.44 9.88
N ILE A 7 3.11 -0.40 10.21
CA ILE A 7 2.16 -0.97 9.24
C ILE A 7 1.31 0.14 8.63
N ALA A 8 0.78 1.06 9.43
CA ALA A 8 0.02 2.21 8.94
C ALA A 8 0.85 3.09 8.00
N LEU A 9 2.13 3.32 8.31
CA LEU A 9 3.07 4.04 7.44
C LEU A 9 3.30 3.30 6.11
N ALA A 10 3.47 1.98 6.15
CA ALA A 10 3.63 1.16 4.94
C ALA A 10 2.38 1.20 4.05
N LEU A 11 1.18 1.14 4.63
CA LEU A 11 -0.08 1.32 3.91
C LEU A 11 -0.17 2.72 3.30
N GLY A 12 0.22 3.76 4.04
CA GLY A 12 0.31 5.14 3.52
C GLY A 12 1.29 5.27 2.36
N ALA A 13 2.43 4.60 2.41
CA ALA A 13 3.42 4.60 1.33
C ALA A 13 2.86 3.96 0.04
N ASN A 14 2.02 2.93 0.14
CA ASN A 14 1.30 2.35 -1.01
C ASN A 14 0.33 3.35 -1.67
N ILE A 15 -0.22 4.31 -0.94
CA ILE A 15 -0.98 5.41 -1.55
C ILE A 15 -0.03 6.41 -2.21
N GLY A 16 1.11 6.72 -1.57
CA GLY A 16 2.11 7.66 -2.09
C GLY A 16 2.65 7.26 -3.48
N THR A 17 2.89 5.97 -3.73
CA THR A 17 3.35 5.47 -5.04
C THR A 17 2.34 5.72 -6.17
N CYS A 18 1.04 5.76 -5.84
CA CYS A 18 -0.03 6.07 -6.79
C CYS A 18 0.06 7.50 -7.32
N VAL A 19 0.40 8.46 -6.46
CA VAL A 19 0.57 9.86 -6.85
C VAL A 19 1.69 9.97 -7.88
N THR A 20 2.82 9.30 -7.65
CA THR A 20 3.93 9.22 -8.60
C THR A 20 3.52 8.58 -9.92
N ALA A 21 2.72 7.50 -9.88
CA ALA A 21 2.24 6.81 -11.08
C ALA A 21 1.30 7.70 -11.91
N VAL A 22 0.41 8.47 -11.27
CA VAL A 22 -0.47 9.43 -11.93
C VAL A 22 0.34 10.55 -12.58
N LEU A 23 1.29 11.13 -11.84
CA LEU A 23 2.17 12.18 -12.36
C LEU A 23 2.97 11.68 -13.58
N ALA A 24 3.49 10.45 -13.53
CA ALA A 24 4.24 9.84 -14.63
C ALA A 24 3.38 9.58 -15.89
N ALA A 25 2.07 9.43 -15.73
CA ALA A 25 1.13 9.19 -16.84
C ALA A 25 0.58 10.48 -17.48
N LEU A 26 0.79 11.65 -16.88
CA LEU A 26 0.35 12.92 -17.46
C LEU A 26 1.02 13.16 -18.81
N GLY A 27 0.22 13.47 -19.84
CA GLY A 27 0.69 13.69 -21.21
C GLY A 27 1.16 12.43 -21.94
N LYS A 28 0.97 11.23 -21.37
CA LYS A 28 1.31 9.95 -22.01
C LYS A 28 0.13 9.35 -22.79
N PRO A 29 0.38 8.39 -23.71
CA PRO A 29 -0.68 7.71 -24.46
C PRO A 29 -1.73 7.05 -23.55
N ARG A 30 -2.93 6.84 -24.08
CA ARG A 30 -4.06 6.25 -23.33
C ARG A 30 -3.72 4.93 -22.63
N ALA A 31 -2.81 4.13 -23.20
CA ALA A 31 -2.33 2.89 -22.59
C ALA A 31 -1.61 3.14 -21.24
N ALA A 32 -0.74 4.15 -21.19
CA ALA A 32 -0.01 4.53 -19.97
C ALA A 32 -0.96 5.08 -18.90
N VAL A 33 -1.96 5.87 -19.30
CA VAL A 33 -3.00 6.38 -18.39
C VAL A 33 -3.83 5.24 -17.79
N ARG A 34 -4.22 4.24 -18.60
CA ARG A 34 -4.93 3.05 -18.10
C ARG A 34 -4.09 2.26 -17.10
N ALA A 35 -2.80 2.06 -17.38
CA ALA A 35 -1.90 1.39 -16.46
C ALA A 35 -1.78 2.14 -15.12
N ALA A 36 -1.65 3.47 -15.15
CA ALA A 36 -1.63 4.29 -13.94
C ALA A 36 -2.96 4.23 -13.18
N LEU A 37 -4.10 4.22 -13.86
CA LEU A 37 -5.41 4.07 -13.22
C LEU A 37 -5.56 2.72 -12.54
N VAL A 38 -5.18 1.63 -13.19
CA VAL A 38 -5.19 0.29 -12.59
C VAL A 38 -4.26 0.24 -11.38
N HIS A 39 -3.08 0.85 -11.48
CA HIS A 39 -2.14 0.94 -10.36
C HIS A 39 -2.72 1.69 -9.16
N VAL A 40 -3.38 2.82 -9.40
CA VAL A 40 -4.06 3.60 -8.36
C VAL A 40 -5.18 2.78 -7.72
N LEU A 41 -6.04 2.16 -8.54
CA LEU A 41 -7.16 1.36 -8.06
C LEU A 41 -6.70 0.18 -7.20
N PHE A 42 -5.68 -0.56 -7.63
CA PHE A 42 -5.19 -1.71 -6.87
C PHE A 42 -4.64 -1.31 -5.49
N ASN A 43 -3.82 -0.26 -5.46
CA ASN A 43 -3.20 0.20 -4.21
C ASN A 43 -4.21 0.85 -3.26
N VAL A 44 -5.14 1.67 -3.77
CA VAL A 44 -6.20 2.28 -2.94
C VAL A 44 -7.14 1.21 -2.41
N ALA A 45 -7.60 0.27 -3.26
CA ALA A 45 -8.45 -0.83 -2.82
C ALA A 45 -7.73 -1.71 -1.78
N GLY A 46 -6.46 -2.01 -2.01
CA GLY A 46 -5.62 -2.71 -1.03
C GLY A 46 -5.62 -1.99 0.31
N VAL A 47 -5.30 -0.70 0.35
CA VAL A 47 -5.25 0.05 1.62
C VAL A 47 -6.62 0.12 2.30
N VAL A 48 -7.70 0.35 1.56
CA VAL A 48 -9.07 0.38 2.12
C VAL A 48 -9.45 -0.97 2.75
N ILE A 49 -9.00 -2.09 2.16
CA ILE A 49 -9.24 -3.41 2.73
C ILE A 49 -8.36 -3.60 3.98
N TRP A 50 -7.05 -3.38 3.87
CA TRP A 50 -6.07 -3.74 4.90
C TRP A 50 -6.03 -2.79 6.10
N ILE A 51 -6.57 -1.57 5.99
CA ILE A 51 -6.57 -0.60 7.10
C ILE A 51 -7.41 -1.07 8.30
N PHE A 52 -8.42 -1.90 8.08
CA PHE A 52 -9.24 -2.48 9.15
C PHE A 52 -8.57 -3.68 9.83
N PHE A 53 -7.51 -4.24 9.23
CA PHE A 53 -6.80 -5.43 9.70
C PHE A 53 -5.38 -5.10 10.20
N VAL A 54 -5.12 -3.85 10.57
CA VAL A 54 -3.79 -3.42 11.04
C VAL A 54 -3.36 -4.17 12.30
N ASP A 55 -4.28 -4.41 13.24
CA ASP A 55 -4.00 -5.15 14.46
C ASP A 55 -3.73 -6.63 14.17
N ASP A 56 -4.48 -7.25 13.26
CA ASP A 56 -4.27 -8.62 12.80
C ASP A 56 -2.91 -8.78 12.10
N LEU A 57 -2.55 -7.82 11.24
CA LEU A 57 -1.24 -7.78 10.58
C LEU A 57 -0.10 -7.64 11.60
N ALA A 58 -0.29 -6.82 12.64
CA ALA A 58 0.68 -6.66 13.71
C ALA A 58 0.83 -7.95 14.53
N ALA A 59 -0.27 -8.63 14.84
CA ALA A 59 -0.24 -9.92 15.52
C ALA A 59 0.49 -10.98 14.69
N LEU A 60 0.20 -11.06 13.39
CA LEU A 60 0.88 -11.96 12.46
C LEU A 60 2.39 -11.69 12.39
N ALA A 61 2.79 -10.42 12.25
CA ALA A 61 4.19 -10.04 12.18
C ALA A 61 4.95 -10.30 13.50
N ARG A 62 4.29 -10.17 14.67
CA ARG A 62 4.84 -10.61 15.96
C ARG A 62 5.06 -12.12 16.01
N LEU A 63 4.10 -12.88 15.49
CA LEU A 63 4.16 -14.35 15.40
C LEU A 63 5.36 -14.80 14.55
N PHE A 64 5.53 -14.22 13.36
CA PHE A 64 6.70 -14.48 12.52
C PHE A 64 8.01 -14.05 13.19
N GLY A 65 8.02 -12.91 13.88
CA GLY A 65 9.19 -12.46 14.64
C GLY A 65 9.60 -13.45 15.74
N SER A 66 8.64 -14.05 16.44
CA SER A 66 8.90 -15.07 17.46
C SER A 66 9.26 -16.46 16.91
N ALA A 67 8.95 -16.74 15.65
CA ALA A 67 9.30 -18.02 15.00
C ALA A 67 10.69 -18.00 14.34
N VAL A 68 11.23 -16.80 14.11
CA VAL A 68 12.54 -16.58 13.46
C VAL A 68 13.65 -16.27 14.47
N GLY A 69 13.31 -15.87 15.70
CA GLY A 69 14.25 -15.67 16.81
C GLY A 69 14.45 -16.92 17.65
#